data_AF-A0A1H5T4F2-F1
#
_entry.id   AF-A0A1H5T4F2-F1
#
_cell.length_a   1.000
_cell.length_b   1.000
_cell.length_c   1.000
_cell.angle_alpha   90.00
_cell.angle_beta   90.00
_cell.angle_gamma   90.00
#
_symmetry.space_group_name_H-M   'P 1'
#
loop_
_entity.id
_entity.type
_entity.pdbx_description
1 polymer ?
#
loop_
_entity_poly.entity_id
_entity_poly.type
_entity_poly.pdbx_seq_one_letter_code
_entity_poly.pdbx_strand_id
1 'polypeptide(L)'
;MAVAVEAVVPTSDMRTVRLVGPLFDVSGDSNGVIGDFLGFALSLRNLSGRPATEEFAERFSPAGSGMLLPDVFAAYRAEEPDDFPPEFGEQVTGEVGRKELWVLTRLRYGQTPTSAVIDGPELRHLLNEALAQRTEQTAP
;
A
#
# COMPACT_ATOMS: atom_id res chain seq x y z
N MET A 1 -1.73 22.91 -22.42
CA MET A 1 -2.81 22.51 -21.49
C MET A 1 -2.19 21.55 -20.50
N ALA A 2 -1.96 21.99 -19.26
CA ALA A 2 -1.44 21.13 -18.20
C ALA A 2 -2.64 20.52 -17.47
N VAL A 3 -2.69 19.19 -17.43
CA VAL A 3 -3.70 18.46 -16.64
C VAL A 3 -3.24 18.54 -15.19
N ALA A 4 -3.98 19.25 -14.36
CA ALA A 4 -3.76 19.27 -12.92
C ALA A 4 -4.03 17.86 -12.40
N VAL A 5 -2.98 17.19 -11.95
CA VAL A 5 -3.11 15.97 -11.16
C VAL A 5 -3.51 16.45 -9.77
N GLU A 6 -4.80 16.34 -9.42
CA GLU A 6 -5.24 16.60 -8.05
C GLU A 6 -4.54 15.59 -7.14
N ALA A 7 -3.52 16.06 -6.43
CA ALA A 7 -2.96 15.36 -5.29
C ALA A 7 -4.07 15.25 -4.25
N VAL A 8 -4.73 14.08 -4.20
CA VAL A 8 -5.65 13.74 -3.12
C VAL A 8 -4.83 13.70 -1.83
N VAL A 9 -4.90 14.79 -1.08
CA VAL A 9 -4.46 14.83 0.31
C VAL A 9 -5.33 13.80 1.05
N PRO A 10 -4.76 12.83 1.79
CA PRO A 10 -5.58 11.95 2.60
C PRO A 10 -6.29 12.78 3.68
N THR A 11 -7.57 13.09 3.45
CA THR A 11 -8.50 13.46 4.52
C THR A 11 -8.50 12.33 5.53
N SER A 12 -8.51 12.67 6.82
CA SER A 12 -8.40 11.76 7.98
C SER A 12 -9.53 10.72 8.14
N ASP A 13 -10.22 10.36 7.06
CA ASP A 13 -11.14 9.24 7.02
C ASP A 13 -10.35 7.96 6.69
N MET A 14 -10.35 7.03 7.64
CA MET A 14 -9.73 5.72 7.48
C MET A 14 -10.38 5.01 6.29
N ARG A 15 -9.55 4.64 5.30
CA ARG A 15 -10.06 3.91 4.13
C ARG A 15 -10.54 2.53 4.56
N THR A 16 -11.55 2.03 3.84
CA THR A 16 -12.14 0.71 4.04
C THR A 16 -11.80 -0.18 2.86
N VAL A 17 -11.71 -1.49 3.09
CA VAL A 17 -11.45 -2.48 2.03
C VAL A 17 -12.63 -3.42 1.86
N ARG A 18 -12.94 -3.78 0.61
CA ARG A 18 -13.91 -4.81 0.24
C ARG A 18 -13.34 -5.77 -0.79
N LEU A 19 -13.56 -7.05 -0.59
CA LEU A 19 -13.19 -8.09 -1.54
C LEU A 19 -14.26 -8.20 -2.63
N VAL A 20 -13.88 -7.89 -3.87
CA VAL A 20 -14.75 -7.93 -5.06
C VAL A 20 -14.17 -8.96 -6.04
N GLY A 21 -14.68 -10.19 -5.98
CA GLY A 21 -14.09 -11.31 -6.72
C GLY A 21 -12.67 -11.61 -6.20
N PRO A 22 -11.64 -11.69 -7.05
CA PRO A 22 -10.26 -11.94 -6.60
C PRO A 22 -9.51 -10.68 -6.17
N LEU A 23 -10.11 -9.48 -6.30
CA LEU A 23 -9.46 -8.18 -6.13
C LEU A 23 -9.99 -7.45 -4.89
N PHE A 24 -9.15 -6.60 -4.30
CA PHE A 24 -9.54 -5.70 -3.22
C PHE A 24 -9.88 -4.33 -3.78
N ASP A 25 -11.08 -3.84 -3.46
CA ASP A 25 -11.53 -2.48 -3.71
C ASP A 25 -11.34 -1.67 -2.42
N VAL A 26 -10.65 -0.53 -2.50
CA VAL A 26 -10.32 0.32 -1.36
C VAL A 26 -10.95 1.69 -1.56
N SER A 27 -11.73 2.15 -0.59
CA SER A 27 -12.39 3.45 -0.69
C SER A 27 -11.36 4.58 -0.86
N GLY A 28 -11.52 5.43 -1.87
CA GLY A 28 -10.59 6.53 -2.15
C GLY A 28 -9.29 6.12 -2.85
N ASP A 29 -9.14 4.85 -3.25
CA ASP A 29 -8.01 4.38 -4.07
C ASP A 29 -8.33 4.42 -5.56
N SER A 30 -8.49 5.63 -6.12
CA SER A 30 -8.91 5.83 -7.52
C SER A 30 -8.00 5.15 -8.55
N ASN A 31 -6.74 4.89 -8.18
CA ASN A 31 -5.73 4.28 -9.07
C ASN A 31 -5.56 2.76 -8.83
N GLY A 32 -6.26 2.20 -7.83
CA GLY A 32 -6.22 0.79 -7.45
C GLY A 32 -4.86 0.31 -6.91
N VAL A 33 -3.97 1.21 -6.51
CA VAL A 33 -2.60 0.85 -6.12
C VAL A 33 -2.59 0.13 -4.77
N ILE A 34 -3.46 0.55 -3.84
CA ILE A 34 -3.59 -0.03 -2.51
C ILE A 34 -4.31 -1.37 -2.61
N GLY A 35 -5.35 -1.45 -3.43
CA GLY A 35 -6.02 -2.72 -3.74
C GLY A 35 -5.07 -3.77 -4.32
N ASP A 36 -4.26 -3.38 -5.31
CA ASP A 36 -3.22 -4.23 -5.90
C ASP A 36 -2.19 -4.66 -4.83
N PHE A 37 -1.72 -3.71 -4.01
CA PHE A 37 -0.79 -3.99 -2.91
C PHE A 37 -1.32 -5.07 -1.96
N LEU A 38 -2.58 -4.98 -1.52
CA LEU A 38 -3.17 -5.95 -0.59
C LEU A 38 -3.20 -7.36 -1.19
N GLY A 39 -3.51 -7.46 -2.49
CA GLY A 39 -3.46 -8.73 -3.22
C GLY A 39 -2.06 -9.34 -3.27
N PHE A 40 -1.04 -8.52 -3.54
CA PHE A 40 0.35 -8.96 -3.56
C PHE A 40 0.86 -9.35 -2.17
N ALA A 41 0.58 -8.52 -1.16
CA ALA A 41 0.98 -8.78 0.23
C ALA A 41 0.43 -10.12 0.72
N LEU A 42 -0.86 -10.40 0.49
CA LEU A 42 -1.47 -11.68 0.85
C LEU A 42 -0.90 -12.88 0.08
N SER A 43 -0.33 -12.64 -1.10
CA SER A 43 0.33 -13.68 -1.89
C SER A 43 1.76 -13.97 -1.43
N LEU A 44 2.40 -13.09 -0.64
CA LEU A 44 3.75 -13.32 -0.10
C LEU A 44 3.85 -14.60 0.71
N ARG A 45 2.78 -14.96 1.44
CA ARG A 45 2.71 -16.22 2.21
C ARG A 45 2.98 -17.45 1.34
N ASN A 46 2.60 -17.40 0.06
CA ASN A 46 2.78 -18.52 -0.87
C ASN A 46 4.25 -18.66 -1.29
N LEU A 47 5.05 -17.59 -1.11
CA LEU A 47 6.48 -17.57 -1.39
C LEU A 47 7.30 -17.89 -0.14
N SER A 48 6.91 -17.36 1.03
CA SER A 48 7.67 -17.55 2.28
C SER A 48 7.29 -18.80 3.06
N GLY A 49 6.09 -19.36 2.84
CA GLY A 49 5.56 -20.49 3.61
C GLY A 49 5.18 -20.15 5.04
N ARG A 50 5.28 -18.88 5.46
CA ARG A 50 4.96 -18.40 6.80
C ARG A 50 3.51 -17.97 6.92
N PRO A 51 2.93 -17.94 8.14
CA PRO A 51 1.63 -17.31 8.37
C PRO A 51 1.64 -15.85 7.92
N ALA A 52 0.59 -15.42 7.21
CA ALA A 52 0.50 -14.06 6.69
C ALA A 52 0.59 -12.99 7.79
N THR A 53 0.04 -13.26 8.97
CA THR A 53 0.11 -12.37 10.14
C THR A 53 1.56 -12.11 10.59
N GLU A 54 2.41 -13.13 10.63
CA GLU A 54 3.82 -13.00 11.02
C GLU A 54 4.61 -12.25 9.94
N GLU A 55 4.38 -12.58 8.67
CA GLU A 55 5.02 -11.91 7.54
C GLU A 55 4.67 -10.42 7.52
N PHE A 56 3.42 -10.07 7.79
CA PHE A 56 2.97 -8.67 7.85
C PHE A 56 3.55 -7.92 9.03
N ALA A 57 3.56 -8.56 10.22
CA ALA A 57 4.13 -7.98 11.42
C ALA A 57 5.63 -7.72 11.28
N GLU A 58 6.35 -8.52 10.51
CA GLU A 58 7.77 -8.29 10.24
C GLU A 58 7.98 -7.20 9.19
N ARG A 59 7.40 -7.38 7.99
CA ARG A 59 7.67 -6.52 6.83
C ARG A 59 7.08 -5.12 6.94
N PHE A 60 5.91 -4.98 7.56
CA PHE A 60 5.18 -3.71 7.65
C PHE A 60 5.14 -3.18 9.10
N SER A 61 6.08 -3.62 9.93
CA SER A 61 6.41 -2.92 11.18
C SER A 61 7.12 -1.59 10.88
N PRO A 62 7.19 -0.67 11.84
CA PRO A 62 7.94 0.58 11.64
C PRO A 62 9.41 0.38 11.22
N ALA A 63 10.04 -0.72 11.63
CA ALA A 63 11.41 -1.08 11.24
C ALA A 63 11.47 -2.10 10.09
N GLY A 64 10.31 -2.40 9.49
CA GLY A 64 10.17 -3.43 8.46
C GLY A 64 10.70 -2.96 7.11
N SER A 65 11.15 -3.92 6.31
CA SER A 65 11.72 -3.69 4.98
C SER A 65 10.69 -3.55 3.86
N GLY A 66 9.40 -3.72 4.17
CA GLY A 66 8.33 -3.69 3.20
C GLY A 66 8.34 -4.87 2.22
N MET A 67 7.96 -4.58 0.97
CA MET A 67 7.80 -5.56 -0.10
C MET A 67 8.38 -5.04 -1.40
N LEU A 68 9.22 -5.85 -2.04
CA LEU A 68 9.70 -5.60 -3.39
C LEU A 68 9.44 -6.83 -4.26
N LEU A 69 8.64 -6.63 -5.30
CA LEU A 69 8.40 -7.58 -6.38
C LEU A 69 9.02 -6.98 -7.65
N PRO A 70 10.17 -7.51 -8.13
CA PRO A 70 10.86 -6.97 -9.29
C PRO A 70 9.91 -6.78 -10.47
N ASP A 71 9.97 -5.60 -11.09
CA ASP A 71 9.15 -5.19 -12.25
C ASP A 71 7.63 -5.17 -12.03
N VAL A 72 7.14 -5.40 -10.80
CA VAL A 72 5.71 -5.51 -10.49
C VAL A 72 5.26 -4.50 -9.42
N PHE A 73 5.94 -4.45 -8.28
CA PHE A 73 5.49 -3.62 -7.16
C PHE A 73 6.62 -3.31 -6.16
N ALA A 74 6.60 -2.12 -5.59
CA ALA A 74 7.43 -1.74 -4.46
C ALA A 74 6.55 -1.14 -3.36
N ALA A 75 6.76 -1.56 -2.11
CA ALA A 75 6.15 -0.99 -0.93
C ALA A 75 7.26 -0.77 0.09
N TYR A 76 7.50 0.48 0.46
CA TYR A 76 8.59 0.85 1.35
C TYR A 76 8.17 1.99 2.28
N ARG A 77 8.80 2.04 3.44
CA ARG A 77 8.62 3.15 4.37
C ARG A 77 9.43 4.34 3.85
N ALA A 78 8.82 5.52 3.86
CA ALA A 78 9.54 6.75 3.58
C ALA A 78 10.17 7.27 4.87
N GLU A 79 11.48 7.43 4.87
CA GLU A 79 12.27 7.93 5.99
C GLU A 79 12.70 9.38 5.77
N GLU A 80 12.89 9.77 4.51
CA GLU A 80 13.28 11.11 4.08
C GLU A 80 12.32 11.66 3.01
N PRO A 81 12.19 12.99 2.87
CA PRO A 81 11.36 13.60 1.83
C PRO A 81 11.69 13.13 0.41
N ASP A 82 12.95 12.79 0.15
CA ASP A 82 13.44 12.35 -1.16
C ASP A 82 13.03 10.90 -1.50
N ASP A 83 12.49 10.15 -0.54
CA ASP A 83 11.94 8.80 -0.77
C ASP A 83 10.60 8.85 -1.53
N PHE A 84 9.96 10.01 -1.59
CA PHE A 84 8.67 10.17 -2.25
C PHE A 84 8.86 10.34 -3.75
N PRO A 85 8.00 9.68 -4.56
CA PRO A 85 7.89 9.98 -5.97
C PRO A 85 7.62 11.47 -6.23
N PRO A 86 8.19 12.06 -7.29
CA PRO A 86 8.16 13.51 -7.53
C PRO A 86 6.75 14.08 -7.77
N GLU A 87 5.77 13.23 -8.04
CA GLU A 87 4.36 13.63 -8.13
C GLU A 87 3.75 14.04 -6.78
N PHE A 88 4.35 13.66 -5.65
CA PHE A 88 3.88 14.07 -4.33
C PHE A 88 4.44 15.43 -3.95
N GLY A 89 3.55 16.37 -3.63
CA GLY A 89 3.92 17.73 -3.25
C GLY A 89 4.53 17.83 -1.86
N GLU A 90 5.16 18.98 -1.58
CA GLU A 90 5.85 19.30 -0.32
C GLU A 90 4.99 19.12 0.94
N GLN A 91 3.66 19.22 0.80
CA GLN A 91 2.74 19.01 1.92
C GLN A 91 2.76 17.56 2.45
N VAL A 92 2.93 16.57 1.57
CA VAL A 92 2.99 15.16 1.96
C VAL A 92 4.40 14.82 2.45
N THR A 93 5.43 15.30 1.76
CA THR A 93 6.83 15.03 2.12
C THR A 93 7.24 15.76 3.41
N GLY A 94 6.59 16.87 3.76
CA GLY A 94 6.82 17.60 5.02
C GLY A 94 6.27 16.90 6.27
N GLU A 95 5.45 15.86 6.11
CA GLU A 95 4.95 15.04 7.23
C GLU A 95 5.90 13.86 7.56
N VAL A 96 6.94 13.68 6.74
CA VAL A 96 8.01 12.72 6.97
C VAL A 96 8.76 13.07 8.24
N GLY A 97 8.96 12.07 9.10
CA GLY A 97 9.51 12.24 10.44
C GLY A 97 8.48 12.59 11.52
N ARG A 98 7.28 13.04 11.15
CA ARG A 98 6.14 13.20 12.10
C ARG A 98 5.23 11.99 12.10
N LYS A 99 5.07 11.38 10.94
CA LYS A 99 4.23 10.20 10.71
C LYS A 99 5.04 9.06 10.14
N GLU A 100 4.55 7.86 10.38
CA GLU A 100 5.01 6.68 9.67
C GLU A 100 4.28 6.65 8.32
N LEU A 101 4.97 7.00 7.25
CA LEU A 101 4.41 7.01 5.89
C LEU A 101 5.01 5.88 5.07
N TRP A 102 4.15 5.22 4.30
CA TRP A 102 4.51 4.16 3.38
C TRP A 102 4.16 4.57 1.96
N VAL A 103 5.11 4.37 1.05
CA VAL A 103 4.92 4.55 -0.38
C VAL A 103 4.66 3.19 -1.01
N LEU A 104 3.55 3.10 -1.74
CA LEU A 104 3.16 1.94 -2.53
C LEU A 104 3.28 2.33 -3.99
N THR A 105 4.08 1.60 -4.76
CA THR A 105 4.38 1.92 -6.15
C THR A 105 4.14 0.70 -7.02
N ARG A 106 3.18 0.82 -7.93
CA ARG A 106 2.95 -0.18 -8.98
C ARG A 106 3.94 0.05 -10.11
N LEU A 107 4.74 -0.98 -10.39
CA LEU A 107 5.70 -1.00 -11.49
C LEU A 107 5.07 -1.72 -12.68
N ARG A 108 5.15 -1.12 -13.86
CA ARG A 108 4.70 -1.75 -15.10
C ARG A 108 5.70 -1.44 -16.20
N TYR A 109 6.19 -2.48 -16.86
CA TYR A 109 7.14 -2.32 -17.95
C TYR A 109 6.56 -1.43 -19.06
N GLY A 110 7.30 -0.38 -19.43
CA GLY A 110 6.91 0.57 -20.47
C GLY A 110 5.80 1.56 -20.08
N GLN A 111 5.40 1.62 -18.81
CA GLN A 111 4.43 2.61 -18.31
C GLN A 111 5.03 3.43 -17.18
N THR A 112 4.54 4.67 -17.03
CA THR A 112 4.86 5.50 -15.87
C THR A 112 4.39 4.80 -14.59
N PRO A 113 5.24 4.64 -13.57
CA PRO A 113 4.83 4.09 -12.28
C PRO A 113 3.63 4.85 -11.72
N THR A 114 2.77 4.15 -10.98
CA THR A 114 1.67 4.79 -10.25
C THR A 114 1.86 4.53 -8.77
N SER A 115 1.89 5.60 -7.99
CA SER A 115 2.15 5.51 -6.56
C SER A 115 0.97 5.97 -5.71
N ALA A 116 0.91 5.48 -4.49
CA ALA A 116 0.00 5.89 -3.44
C ALA A 116 0.75 6.00 -2.11
N VAL A 117 0.31 6.91 -1.24
CA VAL A 117 0.85 7.07 0.11
C VAL A 117 -0.21 6.64 1.13
N ILE A 118 0.26 5.95 2.17
CA ILE A 118 -0.58 5.45 3.26
C ILE A 118 0.13 5.59 4.60
N ASP A 119 -0.64 5.96 5.63
CA ASP A 119 -0.14 6.00 7.01
C ASP A 119 0.10 4.57 7.51
N GLY A 120 1.17 4.35 8.28
CA GLY A 120 1.52 3.03 8.83
C GLY A 120 0.38 2.35 9.63
N PRO A 121 -0.31 3.06 10.55
CA PRO A 121 -1.47 2.49 11.24
C PRO A 121 -2.59 2.07 10.28
N GLU A 122 -2.85 2.86 9.24
CA GLU A 122 -3.85 2.57 8.22
C GLU A 122 -3.44 1.37 7.36
N LEU A 123 -2.18 1.30 6.94
CA LEU A 123 -1.62 0.17 6.20
C LEU A 123 -1.85 -1.14 6.95
N ARG A 124 -1.50 -1.17 8.24
CA ARG A 124 -1.70 -2.34 9.10
C ARG A 124 -3.17 -2.67 9.29
N HIS A 125 -4.03 -1.66 9.41
CA HIS A 125 -5.48 -1.85 9.49
C HIS A 125 -6.00 -2.55 8.22
N LEU A 126 -5.70 -2.01 7.03
CA LEU A 126 -6.14 -2.57 5.75
C LEU A 126 -5.61 -3.98 5.50
N LEU A 127 -4.35 -4.27 5.86
CA LEU A 127 -3.78 -5.61 5.77
C LEU A 127 -4.55 -6.64 6.62
N ASN A 128 -4.93 -6.25 7.84
CA ASN A 128 -5.71 -7.11 8.73
C ASN A 128 -7.14 -7.32 8.22
N GLU A 129 -7.80 -6.26 7.74
CA GLU A 129 -9.13 -6.38 7.13
C GLU A 129 -9.12 -7.28 5.88
N ALA A 130 -8.14 -7.09 5.00
CA ALA A 130 -7.97 -7.91 3.80
C ALA A 130 -7.72 -9.39 4.13
N LEU A 131 -6.91 -9.66 5.16
CA LEU A 131 -6.64 -11.01 5.63
C LEU A 131 -7.90 -11.68 6.21
N ALA A 132 -8.69 -10.94 6.98
CA ALA A 132 -9.95 -11.45 7.56
C ALA A 132 -10.91 -11.88 6.44
N GLN A 133 -11.15 -11.01 5.45
CA GLN A 133 -12.06 -11.28 4.33
C GLN A 133 -11.62 -12.50 3.48
N ARG A 134 -10.31 -12.66 3.25
CA ARG A 134 -9.76 -13.86 2.57
C ARG A 134 -9.97 -15.15 3.35
N THR A 135 -9.87 -15.09 4.68
CA THR A 135 -10.04 -16.26 5.54
C THR A 135 -11.50 -16.70 5.57
N GLU A 136 -12.43 -15.74 5.60
CA GLU A 136 -13.88 -16.00 5.54
C GLU A 136 -14.31 -16.64 4.22
N GLN A 137 -13.70 -16.29 3.09
CA GLN A 137 -13.98 -16.94 1.80
C GLN A 137 -13.40 -18.35 1.66
N THR A 138 -12.43 -18.73 2.49
CA THR A 138 -11.77 -20.05 2.45
C THR A 138 -12.36 -21.01 3.49
N ALA A 139 -13.26 -20.54 4.35
CA ALA A 139 -14.00 -21.39 5.28
C ALA A 139 -15.09 -22.20 4.54
N PRO A 140 -15.19 -23.52 4.77
CA PRO A 140 -16.13 -24.41 4.09
C PRO A 140 -17.60 -24.19 4.46
#